data_AF-F9Q9V8-F1
#
_entry.id   AF-F9Q9V8-F1
#
_cell.length_a   1.000
_cell.length_b   1.000
_cell.length_c   1.000
_cell.angle_alpha   90.00
_cell.angle_beta   90.00
_cell.angle_gamma   90.00
#
_symmetry.space_group_name_H-M   'P 1'
#
loop_
_entity.id
_entity.type
_entity.pdbx_description
1 polymer ?
#
loop_
_entity_poly.entity_id
_entity_poly.type
_entity_poly.pdbx_seq_one_letter_code
_entity_poly.pdbx_strand_id
1 'polypeptide(L)'
;MATVILSRGALSVVAKEYYQKLDKTQEHLFAYIYHLDKGDEEQARQAFNEFIENGDLATKTRQIFLQKYREWEQWQSTQRSKQL
;
A
#
# COMPACT_ATOMS: atom_id res chain seq x y z
N MET A 1 -8.98 -26.73 6.32
CA MET A 1 -8.14 -25.69 6.94
C MET A 1 -9.02 -24.53 7.34
N ALA A 2 -8.87 -23.98 8.55
CA ALA A 2 -9.64 -22.81 8.98
C ALA A 2 -9.16 -21.58 8.20
N THR A 3 -10.05 -20.90 7.48
CA THR A 3 -9.74 -19.65 6.79
C THR A 3 -9.74 -18.51 7.80
N VAL A 4 -8.59 -17.87 8.03
CA VAL A 4 -8.48 -16.70 8.90
C VAL A 4 -8.99 -15.48 8.14
N ILE A 5 -10.19 -15.01 8.48
CA ILE A 5 -10.79 -13.79 7.92
C ILE A 5 -10.45 -12.61 8.81
N LEU A 6 -9.92 -11.54 8.22
CA LEU A 6 -9.64 -10.32 8.97
C LEU A 6 -10.96 -9.64 9.38
N SER A 7 -11.01 -9.15 10.61
CA SER A 7 -12.07 -8.23 11.04
C SER A 7 -11.93 -6.88 10.33
N ARG A 8 -13.00 -6.07 10.33
CA ARG A 8 -12.94 -4.69 9.78
C ARG A 8 -11.82 -3.85 10.40
N GLY A 9 -11.55 -4.04 11.69
CA GLY A 9 -10.46 -3.35 12.38
C GLY A 9 -9.08 -3.75 11.85
N ALA A 10 -8.86 -5.04 11.61
CA ALA A 10 -7.61 -5.53 11.04
C ALA A 10 -7.42 -5.08 9.58
N LEU A 11 -8.49 -5.03 8.79
CA LEU A 11 -8.45 -4.43 7.44
C LEU A 11 -8.04 -2.95 7.47
N SER A 12 -8.55 -2.18 8.45
CA SER A 12 -8.16 -0.78 8.62
C SER A 12 -6.68 -0.62 8.95
N VAL A 13 -6.07 -1.54 9.70
CA VAL A 13 -4.62 -1.52 9.99
C VAL A 13 -3.82 -1.69 8.71
N VAL A 14 -4.15 -2.69 7.89
CA VAL A 14 -3.45 -2.94 6.62
C VAL A 14 -3.65 -1.78 5.63
N ALA A 15 -4.84 -1.17 5.61
CA ALA A 15 -5.11 0.02 4.79
C ALA A 15 -4.27 1.23 5.23
N LYS A 16 -4.12 1.45 6.55
CA LYS A 16 -3.25 2.52 7.09
C LYS A 16 -1.79 2.28 6.74
N GLU A 17 -1.33 1.05 6.84
CA GLU A 17 0.04 0.69 6.46
C GLU A 17 0.28 0.96 4.97
N TYR A 18 -0.66 0.58 4.10
CA TYR A 18 -0.59 0.90 2.67
C TYR A 18 -0.53 2.41 2.42
N TYR A 19 -1.39 3.18 3.09
CA TYR A 19 -1.38 4.64 2.98
C TYR A 19 -0.03 5.25 3.38
N GLN A 20 0.53 4.84 4.52
CA GLN A 20 1.84 5.34 4.98
C GLN A 20 2.98 5.03 4.00
N LYS A 21 2.92 3.88 3.31
CA LYS A 21 3.92 3.54 2.28
C LYS A 21 3.75 4.41 1.04
N LEU A 22 2.52 4.65 0.60
CA LEU A 22 2.24 5.54 -0.53
C LEU A 22 2.69 6.98 -0.25
N ASP A 23 2.42 7.49 0.95
CA ASP A 23 2.78 8.84 1.37
C ASP A 23 4.29 9.05 1.24
N LYS A 24 5.08 8.14 1.80
CA LYS A 24 6.55 8.15 1.66
C LYS A 24 7.01 8.06 0.20
N THR A 25 6.40 7.19 -0.60
CA THR A 25 6.74 7.11 -2.03
C THR A 25 6.51 8.46 -2.73
N GLN A 26 5.41 9.15 -2.41
CA GLN A 26 5.12 10.47 -2.98
C GLN A 26 6.13 11.52 -2.53
N GLU A 27 6.54 11.51 -1.25
CA GLU A 27 7.59 12.39 -0.74
C GLU A 27 8.90 12.24 -1.53
N HIS A 28 9.37 11.03 -1.78
CA HIS A 28 10.60 10.79 -2.55
C HIS A 28 10.47 11.20 -4.02
N LEU A 29 9.30 10.99 -4.63
CA LEU A 29 9.05 11.48 -5.99
C LEU A 29 9.09 13.01 -6.06
N PHE A 30 8.50 13.68 -5.06
CA PHE A 30 8.57 15.13 -4.96
C PHE A 30 10.01 15.62 -4.78
N ALA A 31 10.78 14.98 -3.90
CA ALA A 31 12.19 15.31 -3.68
C ALA A 31 13.00 15.15 -4.97
N TYR A 32 12.78 14.06 -5.73
CA TYR A 32 13.41 13.86 -7.02
C TYR A 32 13.17 15.02 -7.99
N ILE A 33 11.91 15.43 -8.16
CA ILE A 33 11.53 16.57 -9.02
C ILE A 33 12.22 17.84 -8.54
N TYR A 34 12.19 18.09 -7.22
CA TYR A 34 12.82 19.27 -6.62
C TYR A 34 14.32 19.33 -6.91
N HIS A 35 15.06 18.22 -6.74
CA HIS A 35 16.51 18.19 -6.98
C HIS A 35 16.84 18.30 -8.48
N LEU A 36 16.03 17.71 -9.35
CA LEU A 36 16.15 17.89 -10.80
C LEU A 36 16.02 19.37 -11.21
N ASP A 37 15.01 20.08 -10.69
CA ASP A 37 14.78 21.50 -10.99
C ASP A 37 15.93 22.39 -10.50
N LYS A 38 16.68 21.94 -9.49
CA LYS A 38 17.88 22.62 -8.96
C LYS A 38 19.18 22.25 -9.68
N GLY A 39 19.16 21.26 -10.57
CA GLY A 39 20.35 20.72 -11.22
C GLY A 39 21.25 19.90 -10.28
N ASP A 40 20.74 19.45 -9.14
CA ASP A 40 21.47 18.58 -8.20
C ASP A 40 21.25 17.12 -8.59
N GLU A 41 22.03 16.65 -9.57
CA GLU A 41 21.88 15.30 -10.13
C GLU A 41 22.15 14.17 -9.12
N GLU A 42 23.03 14.42 -8.13
CA GLU A 42 23.39 13.42 -7.12
C GLU A 42 22.21 13.19 -6.17
N GLN A 43 21.64 14.27 -5.61
CA GLN A 43 20.47 14.16 -4.73
C GLN A 43 19.23 13.71 -5.49
N ALA A 44 19.07 14.12 -6.75
CA ALA A 44 18.00 13.62 -7.61
C ALA A 44 18.12 12.10 -7.80
N ARG A 45 19.31 11.58 -8.11
CA ARG A 45 19.51 10.13 -8.27
C ARG A 45 19.23 9.37 -6.98
N GLN A 46 19.65 9.91 -5.83
CA GLN A 46 19.35 9.30 -4.54
C GLN A 46 17.85 9.24 -4.28
N ALA A 47 17.15 10.38 -4.40
CA ALA A 47 15.71 10.46 -4.19
C ALA A 47 14.93 9.54 -5.15
N PHE A 48 15.40 9.39 -6.39
CA PHE A 48 14.81 8.46 -7.34
C PHE A 48 14.96 6.98 -6.91
N ASN A 49 16.14 6.58 -6.42
CA ASN A 49 16.34 5.23 -5.92
C ASN A 49 15.43 4.94 -4.71
N GLU A 50 15.33 5.89 -3.78
CA GLU A 50 14.43 5.79 -2.63
C GLU A 50 12.95 5.72 -3.05
N PHE A 51 12.55 6.47 -4.09
CA PHE A 51 11.22 6.39 -4.69
C PHE A 51 10.92 4.99 -5.23
N ILE A 52 11.84 4.38 -5.98
CA ILE A 52 11.66 3.04 -6.54
C ILE A 52 11.53 2.00 -5.43
N GLU A 53 12.44 2.00 -4.45
CA GLU A 53 12.40 1.05 -3.32
C GLU A 53 11.09 1.16 -2.52
N ASN A 54 10.67 2.39 -2.18
CA ASN A 54 9.42 2.59 -1.46
C ASN A 54 8.20 2.25 -2.32
N GLY A 55 8.24 2.52 -3.62
CA GLY A 55 7.18 2.19 -4.57
C GLY A 55 6.93 0.68 -4.70
N ASP A 56 8.01 -0.11 -4.71
CA ASP A 56 7.92 -1.57 -4.68
C ASP A 56 7.30 -2.08 -3.38
N LEU A 57 7.69 -1.50 -2.24
CA LEU A 57 7.10 -1.82 -0.94
C LEU A 57 5.61 -1.46 -0.90
N ALA A 58 5.24 -0.25 -1.35
CA ALA A 58 3.85 0.19 -1.42
C ALA A 58 3.02 -0.74 -2.32
N THR A 59 3.58 -1.20 -3.45
CA THR A 59 2.93 -2.14 -4.37
C THR A 59 2.67 -3.49 -3.71
N LYS A 60 3.66 -4.03 -2.98
CA LYS A 60 3.48 -5.28 -2.22
C LYS A 60 2.40 -5.13 -1.15
N THR A 61 2.43 -4.05 -0.37
CA THR A 61 1.41 -3.78 0.66
C THR A 61 0.01 -3.61 0.04
N ARG A 62 -0.10 -2.97 -1.13
CA ARG A 62 -1.35 -2.86 -1.90
C ARG A 62 -1.91 -4.23 -2.26
N GLN A 63 -1.06 -5.12 -2.78
CA GLN A 63 -1.48 -6.47 -3.17
C GLN A 63 -2.02 -7.25 -1.96
N ILE A 64 -1.33 -7.19 -0.83
CA ILE A 64 -1.76 -7.81 0.44
C ILE A 64 -3.11 -7.22 0.88
N PHE A 65 -3.24 -5.90 0.89
CA PHE A 65 -4.49 -5.22 1.26
C PHE A 65 -5.66 -5.69 0.38
N LEU A 66 -5.49 -5.66 -0.95
CA LEU A 66 -6.54 -6.07 -1.89
C LEU A 66 -6.93 -7.53 -1.72
N GLN A 67 -5.95 -8.40 -1.50
CA GLN A 67 -6.21 -9.81 -1.25
C GLN A 67 -7.06 -9.99 0.02
N LYS A 68 -6.68 -9.33 1.12
CA LYS A 68 -7.42 -9.39 2.39
C LYS A 68 -8.81 -8.78 2.31
N TYR A 69 -8.95 -7.70 1.56
CA TYR A 69 -10.24 -7.07 1.33
C TYR A 69 -11.19 -8.00 0.55
N ARG A 70 -10.71 -8.65 -0.51
CA ARG A 70 -11.49 -9.64 -1.27
C ARG A 70 -11.91 -10.85 -0.44
N GLU A 71 -10.99 -11.39 0.38
CA GLU A 71 -11.30 -12.50 1.31
C GLU A 71 -12.43 -12.11 2.26
N TRP A 72 -12.40 -10.88 2.77
CA TRP A 72 -13.44 -10.36 3.65
C TRP A 72 -14.80 -10.17 2.94
N GLU A 73 -14.81 -9.60 1.72
CA GLU A 73 -16.04 -9.44 0.94
C GLU A 73 -16.70 -10.78 0.61
N GLN A 74 -15.91 -11.78 0.20
CA GLN A 74 -16.40 -13.14 -0.07
C GLN A 74 -17.01 -13.80 1.18
N TRP A 75 -16.35 -13.63 2.33
CA TRP A 75 -16.88 -14.11 3.59
C TRP A 75 -18.20 -13.41 3.94
N GLN A 76 -18.26 -12.09 3.82
CA GLN A 76 -19.47 -11.32 4.13
C GLN A 76 -20.66 -11.74 3.25
N SER A 77 -20.42 -11.93 1.95
CA SER A 77 -21.42 -12.42 1.01
C SER A 77 -21.93 -13.81 1.41
N THR A 78 -21.03 -14.72 1.74
CA THR A 78 -21.38 -16.08 2.20
C THR A 78 -22.21 -16.07 3.48
N GLN A 79 -21.90 -15.19 4.44
CA GLN A 79 -22.69 -15.06 5.67
C GLN A 79 -24.10 -14.54 5.39
N ARG A 80 -24.25 -13.56 4.49
CA ARG A 80 -25.57 -13.03 4.09
C ARG A 80 -26.44 -14.09 3.40
N SER A 81 -25.86 -14.88 2.50
CA SER A 81 -26.60 -15.95 1.81
C SER A 81 -27.03 -17.10 2.73
N LYS A 82 -26.38 -17.28 3.88
CA LYS A 82 -26.78 -18.29 4.89
C LYS A 82 -27.87 -17.81 5.86
N GLN A 83 -28.19 -16.51 5.83
CA GLN A 83 -29.24 -15.92 6.66
C GLN A 83 -30.58 -15.80 5.93
N LEU A 84 -30.64 -16.24 4.66
CA LEU A 84 -31.84 -16.39 3.83
C LEU A 84 -32.23 -17.87 3.77
#